data_AF-A0AAV8PA45-F1
#
_entry.id   AF-A0AAV8PA45-F1
#
_cell.length_a   1.000
_cell.length_b   1.000
_cell.length_c   1.000
_cell.angle_alpha   90.00
_cell.angle_beta   90.00
_cell.angle_gamma   90.00
#
_symmetry.space_group_name_H-M   'P 1'
#
loop_
_entity.id
_entity.type
_entity.pdbx_description
1 polymer ?
#
loop_
_entity_poly.entity_id
_entity_poly.type
_entity_poly.pdbx_seq_one_letter_code
_entity_poly.pdbx_strand_id
1 'polypeptide(L)' 'MGEHYSPAAAYIRLVQHLIETCLLWHMSMEECMEALLLHADVSPAITSTVWKELEKENQEFFRAYRRVPPLSVGQRRR' A
#
# COMPACT_ATOMS: atom_id res chain seq x y z
N MET A 1 -18.41 -19.46 -19.65
CA MET A 1 -17.86 -18.20 -19.12
C MET A 1 -16.53 -18.51 -18.49
N GLY A 2 -15.43 -18.35 -19.25
CA GLY A 2 -14.09 -18.49 -18.71
C GLY A 2 -13.66 -17.13 -18.21
N GLU A 3 -13.76 -16.89 -16.90
CA GLU A 3 -13.05 -15.78 -16.27
C GLU A 3 -11.57 -16.01 -16.56
N HIS A 4 -10.96 -15.15 -17.38
CA HIS A 4 -9.53 -15.19 -17.64
C HIS A 4 -8.80 -14.86 -16.33
N TYR A 5 -8.50 -15.89 -15.54
CA TYR A 5 -7.57 -15.78 -14.42
C TYR A 5 -6.22 -15.34 -14.99
N SER A 6 -5.95 -14.04 -14.92
CA SER A 6 -4.66 -13.47 -15.21
C SER A 6 -3.86 -13.47 -13.92
N PRO A 7 -2.82 -14.30 -13.79
CA PRO A 7 -1.97 -14.32 -12.59
C PRO A 7 -1.37 -12.94 -12.30
N ALA A 8 -1.10 -12.16 -13.36
CA ALA A 8 -0.60 -10.78 -13.23
C ALA A 8 -1.64 -9.84 -12.62
N ALA A 9 -2.91 -9.93 -13.04
CA ALA A 9 -3.98 -9.11 -12.47
C ALA A 9 -4.24 -9.50 -10.99
N ALA A 10 -4.18 -10.80 -10.67
CA ALA A 10 -4.30 -11.27 -9.29
C ALA A 10 -3.16 -10.73 -8.40
N TYR A 11 -1.93 -10.74 -8.91
CA TYR A 11 -0.76 -10.21 -8.20
C TYR A 11 -0.86 -8.70 -7.95
N ILE A 12 -1.27 -7.91 -8.95
CA ILE A 12 -1.45 -6.45 -8.78
C ILE A 12 -2.52 -6.16 -7.74
N ARG A 13 -3.65 -6.89 -7.75
CA ARG A 13 -4.70 -6.75 -6.74
C ARG A 13 -4.23 -7.11 -5.34
N LEU A 14 -3.38 -8.13 -5.20
CA LEU A 14 -2.75 -8.47 -3.93
C LEU A 14 -1.87 -7.32 -3.43
N VAL A 15 -0.97 -6.80 -4.27
CA VAL A 15 -0.08 -5.68 -3.90
C VAL A 15 -0.89 -4.44 -3.52
N GLN A 16 -1.95 -4.13 -4.27
CA GLN A 16 -2.86 -3.03 -3.94
C GLN A 16 -3.49 -3.20 -2.55
N HIS A 17 -4.02 -4.39 -2.24
CA HIS A 17 -4.62 -4.68 -0.95
C HIS A 17 -3.63 -4.54 0.21
N LEU A 18 -2.39 -4.98 0.00
CA LEU A 18 -1.35 -4.84 1.00
C LEU A 18 -0.95 -3.37 1.23
N ILE A 19 -0.89 -2.56 0.16
CA ILE A 19 -0.66 -1.11 0.25
C ILE A 19 -1.81 -0.43 1.01
N GLU A 20 -3.06 -0.76 0.71
CA GLU A 20 -4.23 -0.25 1.44
C GLU A 20 -4.16 -0.58 2.93
N THR A 21 -3.70 -1.80 3.24
CA THR A 21 -3.44 -2.19 4.63
C THR A 21 -2.38 -1.28 5.23
N CYS A 22 -1.20 -1.12 4.62
CA CYS A 22 -0.14 -0.21 5.10
C CYS A 22 -0.65 1.24 5.33
N LEU A 23 -1.53 1.74 4.46
CA LEU A 23 -2.17 3.04 4.62
C LEU A 23 -3.07 3.11 5.87
N LEU A 24 -3.81 2.05 6.19
CA LEU A 24 -4.57 1.97 7.46
C LEU A 24 -3.68 1.98 8.70
N TRP A 25 -2.44 1.51 8.58
CA TRP A 25 -1.44 1.58 9.66
C TRP A 25 -0.71 2.94 9.72
N HIS A 26 -1.09 3.92 8.89
CA HIS A 26 -0.42 5.21 8.78
C HIS A 26 1.08 5.11 8.42
N MET A 27 1.46 4.08 7.65
CA MET A 27 2.83 3.91 7.17
C MET A 27 3.14 4.88 6.01
N SER A 28 4.35 5.44 6.03
CA SER A 28 4.93 6.12 4.89
C SER A 28 5.18 5.17 3.71
N MET A 29 5.44 5.72 2.53
CA MET A 29 5.77 4.93 1.35
C MET A 29 7.01 4.06 1.58
N GLU A 30 8.01 4.58 2.31
CA GLU A 30 9.26 3.87 2.62
C GLU A 30 9.01 2.69 3.57
N GLU A 31 8.26 2.93 4.66
CA GLU A 31 7.86 1.87 5.60
C GLU A 31 6.99 0.80 4.91
N CYS A 32 6.09 1.22 4.01
CA CYS A 32 5.30 0.30 3.20
C CYS A 32 6.19 -0.58 2.30
N MET A 33 7.19 0.01 1.62
CA MET A 33 8.11 -0.76 0.79
C MET A 33 8.93 -1.77 1.60
N GLU A 34 9.44 -1.38 2.76
CA GLU A 34 10.21 -2.26 3.64
C GLU A 34 9.34 -3.38 4.22
N ALA A 35 8.15 -3.05 4.72
CA ALA A 35 7.22 -4.02 5.27
C ALA A 35 6.78 -5.05 4.22
N LEU A 36 6.49 -4.61 3.00
CA LEU A 36 6.07 -5.52 1.93
C LEU A 36 7.20 -6.38 1.39
N LEU A 37 8.43 -5.86 1.37
CA LEU A 37 9.60 -6.66 1.04
C LEU A 37 9.84 -7.74 2.11
N LEU A 38 9.82 -7.38 3.39
CA LEU A 38 10.14 -8.29 4.50
C LEU A 38 9.04 -9.32 4.78
N HIS A 39 7.77 -8.90 4.73
CA HIS A 39 6.65 -9.74 5.16
C HIS A 39 5.91 -10.43 4.01
N ALA A 40 6.02 -9.92 2.77
CA ALA A 40 5.25 -10.42 1.64
C ALA A 40 6.10 -10.75 0.39
N ASP A 41 7.44 -10.61 0.46
CA ASP A 41 8.37 -10.83 -0.67
C ASP A 41 7.98 -10.01 -1.92
N VAL A 42 7.41 -8.82 -1.71
CA VAL A 42 7.05 -7.92 -2.81
C VAL A 42 8.21 -6.97 -3.07
N SER A 43 8.67 -6.95 -4.31
CA SER A 43 9.75 -6.04 -4.72
C SER A 43 9.36 -4.56 -4.50
N PRO A 44 10.23 -3.74 -3.88
CA PRO A 44 9.99 -2.31 -3.68
C PRO A 44 9.68 -1.56 -4.98
N ALA A 45 10.23 -1.99 -6.11
CA ALA A 45 9.94 -1.39 -7.41
C ALA A 45 8.47 -1.54 -7.82
N ILE A 46 7.87 -2.70 -7.53
CA ILE A 46 6.45 -2.97 -7.79
C ILE A 46 5.60 -2.15 -6.82
N THR A 47 5.89 -2.20 -5.52
CA THR A 47 5.20 -1.40 -4.50
C THR A 47 5.23 0.09 -4.84
N SER A 48 6.40 0.62 -5.22
CA SER A 48 6.59 2.02 -5.61
C SER A 48 5.74 2.40 -6.81
N THR A 49 5.67 1.52 -7.80
CA THR A 49 4.87 1.76 -9.02
C THR A 49 3.38 1.78 -8.69
N VAL A 50 2.87 0.76 -8.00
CA VAL A 50 1.45 0.67 -7.63
C VAL A 50 1.03 1.83 -6.72
N TRP A 51 1.87 2.18 -5.73
CA TRP A 51 1.63 3.31 -4.84
C TRP A 51 1.50 4.64 -5.61
N LYS A 52 2.41 4.89 -6.56
CA LYS A 52 2.38 6.13 -7.36
C LYS A 52 1.13 6.21 -8.24
N GLU A 53 0.69 5.10 -8.83
CA GLU A 53 -0.57 5.09 -9.59
C GLU A 53 -1.77 5.32 -8.68
N LEU A 54 -1.83 4.68 -7.51
CA LEU A 54 -2.87 4.94 -6.51
C LEU A 54 -2.90 6.40 -6.05
N GLU A 55 -1.74 7.03 -5.85
CA GLU A 55 -1.65 8.44 -5.49
C GLU A 55 -2.16 9.36 -6.61
N LYS A 56 -1.87 9.03 -7.88
CA LYS A 56 -2.37 9.79 -9.04
C LYS A 56 -3.88 9.68 -9.19
N GLU A 57 -4.45 8.50 -8.95
CA GLU A 57 -5.90 8.27 -9.03
C GLU A 57 -6.64 8.85 -7.83
N ASN A 58 -6.04 8.85 -6.64
CA ASN A 58 -6.67 9.25 -5.37
C ASN A 58 -5.99 10.45 -4.69
N GLN A 59 -5.67 11.49 -5.46
CA GLN A 59 -4.86 12.62 -4.99
C GLN A 59 -5.40 13.30 -3.73
N GLU A 60 -6.72 13.42 -3.59
CA GLU A 60 -7.34 14.04 -2.41
C GLU A 60 -7.14 13.21 -1.15
N PHE A 61 -7.29 11.89 -1.24
CA PHE A 61 -7.00 10.96 -0.16
C PHE A 61 -5.54 11.08 0.27
N PHE A 62 -4.59 10.99 -0.66
CA PHE A 62 -3.16 11.07 -0.33
C PHE A 62 -2.72 12.45 0.15
N ARG A 63 -3.41 13.53 -0.25
CA ARG A 63 -3.20 14.87 0.34
C ARG A 63 -3.67 14.94 1.79
N ALA A 64 -4.82 14.35 2.11
CA ALA A 64 -5.30 14.27 3.49
C ALA A 64 -4.42 13.34 4.34
N TYR A 65 -4.06 12.18 3.80
CA TYR A 65 -3.21 11.18 4.44
C TYR A 65 -1.85 11.76 4.88
N ARG A 66 -1.18 12.50 3.99
CA ARG A 66 0.10 13.17 4.30
C ARG A 66 0.00 14.26 5.37
N ARG A 67 -1.19 14.77 5.66
CA ARG A 67 -1.42 15.78 6.70
C ARG A 67 -1.65 15.16 8.07
N VAL A 68 -1.94 13.86 8.14
CA VAL A 68 -2.07 13.15 9.41
C VAL A 68 -0.67 12.73 9.86
N PRO A 69 -0.14 13.30 10.96
CA PRO A 69 1.15 12.85 11.47
C PRO A 69 1.05 11.34 11.81
N PRO A 70 2.10 10.55 11.55
CA PRO A 70 2.11 9.15 11.95
C PRO A 70 1.82 9.10 13.46
N LEU A 71 0.78 8.35 13.82
CA LEU A 71 0.36 8.22 15.21
C LEU A 71 1.59 7.82 16.01
N SER A 72 1.97 8.65 16.98
CA SER A 72 3.10 8.38 17.86
C SER A 72 2.93 6.96 18.41
N VAL A 73 4.01 6.17 18.39
CA VAL A 73 4.08 4.71 18.68
C VAL A 73 3.50 4.27 20.05
N GLY A 74 2.90 5.18 20.83
CA GLY A 74 2.25 4.92 22.11
C GLY A 74 0.71 4.82 22.10
N GLN A 75 0.02 4.93 20.96
CA GLN A 75 -1.46 5.08 20.95
C GLN A 75 -2.26 3.96 20.28
N ARG A 76 -1.71 2.75 20.15
CA ARG A 76 -2.54 1.54 20.02
C ARG A 76 -2.70 0.88 21.39
N ARG A 77 -3.66 1.37 22.18
CA ARG A 77 -4.31 0.56 23.20
C ARG A 77 -5.65 0.06 22.66
N ARG A 78 -5.76 -1.27 22.71
CA ARG A 78 -6.91 -2.17 22.50
C ARG A 78 -7.09 -2.67 21.07
#